data_AF-A0A6F9AGH1-F1
#
_entry.id   AF-A0A6F9AGH1-F1
#
_cell.length_a   1.000
_cell.length_b   1.000
_cell.length_c   1.000
_cell.angle_alpha   90.00
_cell.angle_beta   90.00
_cell.angle_gamma   90.00
#
_symmetry.space_group_name_H-M   'P 1'
#
loop_
_entity.id
_entity.type
_entity.pdbx_description
1 polymer ?
#
loop_
_entity_poly.entity_id
_entity_poly.type
_entity_poly.pdbx_seq_one_letter_code
_entity_poly.pdbx_strand_id
1 'polypeptide(L)'
;MELYKRFFVITFLGSILWIAVFSYLMVWWAHQVGETIGISEEIMGLTILAAGTSIPDLITSVIVARKGLGDMAVSSSVGSNIFDITMGLSTIQYHYSTITLLYSSQRHRGMCVLHVCSVPSAPTSLCLCCFFMLLFVIISIAVCKWKMNKTLGFSMFLLYFVFLVLSVLLEDRVIICPHGV
;
A
#
# COMPACT_ATOMS: atom_id res chain seq x y z
N MET A 1 -12.43 -34.90 -16.31
CA MET A 1 -12.61 -33.45 -16.47
C MET A 1 -13.48 -32.83 -15.35
N GLU A 2 -14.52 -33.51 -14.85
CA GLU A 2 -15.36 -32.99 -13.75
C GLU A 2 -14.69 -32.95 -12.36
N LEU A 3 -13.75 -33.88 -12.07
CA LEU A 3 -13.15 -33.98 -10.73
C LEU A 3 -12.31 -32.75 -10.34
N TYR A 4 -11.55 -32.17 -11.28
CA TYR A 4 -10.69 -31.01 -10.99
C TYR A 4 -11.48 -29.72 -10.71
N LYS A 5 -12.68 -29.55 -11.29
CA LYS A 5 -13.53 -28.39 -11.02
C LYS A 5 -14.05 -28.39 -9.59
N ARG A 6 -14.28 -29.57 -9.02
CA ARG A 6 -14.78 -29.71 -7.64
C ARG A 6 -13.73 -29.39 -6.59
N PHE A 7 -12.46 -29.72 -6.86
CA PHE A 7 -11.34 -29.40 -5.97
C PHE A 7 -10.85 -27.97 -6.14
N PHE A 8 -11.13 -27.30 -7.26
CA PHE A 8 -10.71 -25.91 -7.50
C PHE A 8 -11.12 -24.96 -6.36
N VAL A 9 -12.38 -25.04 -5.91
CA VAL A 9 -12.88 -24.19 -4.82
C VAL A 9 -12.17 -24.52 -3.50
N ILE A 10 -11.91 -25.80 -3.23
CA ILE A 10 -11.23 -26.24 -2.01
C ILE A 10 -9.77 -25.76 -2.01
N THR A 11 -9.06 -25.89 -3.12
CA THR A 11 -7.67 -25.41 -3.25
C THR A 11 -7.59 -23.89 -3.19
N PHE A 12 -8.57 -23.20 -3.76
CA PHE A 12 -8.65 -21.74 -3.70
C PHE A 12 -8.90 -21.25 -2.27
N LEU A 13 -9.92 -21.78 -1.58
CA LEU A 13 -10.17 -21.46 -0.17
C LEU A 13 -8.99 -21.87 0.73
N GLY A 14 -8.36 -23.01 0.44
CA GLY A 14 -7.16 -23.47 1.12
C GLY A 14 -6.00 -22.47 1.00
N SER A 15 -5.76 -21.92 -0.20
CA SER A 15 -4.73 -20.88 -0.38
C SER A 15 -5.04 -19.59 0.37
N ILE A 16 -6.30 -19.15 0.42
CA ILE A 16 -6.71 -17.96 1.20
C ILE A 16 -6.43 -18.18 2.69
N LEU A 17 -6.81 -19.34 3.21
CA LEU A 17 -6.60 -19.70 4.62
C LEU A 17 -5.10 -19.78 4.94
N TRP A 18 -4.30 -20.35 4.03
CA TRP A 18 -2.86 -20.41 4.14
C TRP A 18 -2.25 -19.00 4.20
N ILE A 19 -2.59 -18.12 3.25
CA ILE A 19 -2.12 -16.73 3.23
C ILE A 19 -2.51 -16.00 4.52
N ALA A 20 -3.73 -16.21 5.03
CA ALA A 20 -4.18 -15.59 6.28
C ALA A 20 -3.33 -16.04 7.49
N VAL A 21 -3.06 -17.35 7.61
CA VAL A 21 -2.23 -17.91 8.70
C VAL A 21 -0.79 -17.38 8.62
N PHE A 22 -0.19 -17.40 7.43
CA PHE A 22 1.19 -16.91 7.26
C PHE A 22 1.31 -15.40 7.44
N SER A 23 0.29 -14.64 7.04
CA SER A 23 0.23 -13.20 7.29
C SER A 23 0.21 -12.90 8.79
N TYR A 24 -0.59 -13.63 9.58
CA TYR A 24 -0.60 -13.49 11.04
C TYR A 24 0.76 -13.85 11.67
N LEU A 25 1.36 -14.96 11.26
CA LEU A 25 2.68 -15.38 11.75
C LEU A 25 3.77 -14.36 11.40
N MET A 26 3.72 -13.78 10.20
CA MET A 26 4.68 -12.75 9.76
C MET A 26 4.62 -11.51 10.66
N VAL A 27 3.41 -10.99 10.93
CA VAL A 27 3.22 -9.84 11.83
C VAL A 27 3.70 -10.17 13.24
N TRP A 28 3.36 -11.35 13.74
CA TRP A 28 3.76 -11.77 15.08
C TRP A 28 5.28 -11.90 15.22
N TRP A 29 5.95 -12.55 14.27
CA TRP A 29 7.40 -12.66 14.26
C TRP A 29 8.09 -11.30 14.12
N ALA A 30 7.55 -10.42 13.27
CA ALA A 30 8.05 -9.05 13.20
C ALA A 30 7.98 -8.40 14.58
N HIS A 31 6.82 -8.38 15.23
CA HIS A 31 6.65 -7.83 16.58
C HIS A 31 7.70 -8.36 17.59
N GLN A 32 7.90 -9.68 17.65
CA GLN A 32 8.92 -10.29 18.54
C GLN A 32 10.35 -9.82 18.23
N VAL A 33 10.69 -9.69 16.95
CA VAL A 33 12.00 -9.20 16.51
C VAL A 33 12.17 -7.71 16.85
N GLY A 34 11.13 -6.89 16.70
CA GLY A 34 11.16 -5.47 17.04
C GLY A 34 11.41 -5.22 18.51
N GLU A 35 10.72 -5.96 19.38
CA GLU A 35 10.92 -5.92 20.84
C GLU A 35 12.36 -6.29 21.22
N THR A 36 12.99 -7.22 20.49
CA THR A 36 14.37 -7.64 20.75
C THR A 36 15.40 -6.60 20.32
N ILE A 37 15.13 -5.87 19.23
CA ILE A 37 16.05 -4.86 18.65
C ILE A 37 15.78 -3.45 19.23
N GLY A 38 14.65 -3.25 19.92
CA GLY A 38 14.22 -1.96 20.46
C GLY A 38 13.64 -1.01 19.39
N ILE A 39 13.11 -1.56 18.29
CA ILE A 39 12.47 -0.80 17.22
C ILE A 39 10.96 -0.87 17.41
N SER A 40 10.29 0.30 17.33
CA SER A 40 8.82 0.37 17.42
C SER A 40 8.15 -0.51 16.36
N GLU A 41 7.07 -1.19 16.74
CA GLU A 41 6.24 -2.03 15.86
C GLU A 41 5.80 -1.29 14.59
N GLU A 42 5.50 0.01 14.72
CA GLU A 42 5.07 0.85 13.60
C GLU A 42 6.15 0.94 12.52
N ILE A 43 7.41 1.11 12.92
CA ILE A 43 8.54 1.25 11.99
C ILE A 43 8.79 -0.08 11.28
N MET A 44 8.74 -1.20 12.00
CA MET A 44 8.85 -2.53 11.37
C MET A 44 7.70 -2.83 10.40
N GLY A 45 6.48 -2.44 10.76
CA GLY A 45 5.31 -2.56 9.89
C GLY A 45 5.50 -1.80 8.58
N LEU A 46 5.92 -0.54 8.68
CA LEU A 46 6.14 0.35 7.54
C LEU A 46 7.36 -0.01 6.68
N THR A 47 8.32 -0.76 7.21
CA THR A 47 9.58 -1.07 6.49
C THR A 47 9.69 -2.54 6.13
N ILE A 48 9.87 -3.42 7.11
CA ILE A 48 10.16 -4.85 6.91
C ILE A 48 8.93 -5.56 6.33
N LEU A 49 7.76 -5.32 6.92
CA LEU A 49 6.53 -5.95 6.44
C LEU A 49 6.12 -5.41 5.07
N ALA A 50 6.16 -4.09 4.87
CA ALA A 50 5.86 -3.47 3.59
C ALA A 50 6.82 -3.90 2.46
N ALA A 51 8.11 -4.05 2.76
CA ALA A 51 9.07 -4.60 1.81
C ALA A 51 8.80 -6.09 1.54
N GLY A 52 8.48 -6.86 2.59
CA GLY A 52 8.18 -8.29 2.51
C GLY A 52 7.02 -8.61 1.59
N THR A 53 5.95 -7.82 1.60
CA THR A 53 4.79 -7.99 0.70
C THR A 53 5.09 -7.62 -0.74
N SER A 54 6.03 -6.70 -0.99
CA SER A 54 6.37 -6.22 -2.34
C SER A 54 7.36 -7.11 -3.10
N ILE A 55 8.16 -7.92 -2.39
CA ILE A 55 9.17 -8.79 -2.99
C ILE A 55 8.55 -9.84 -3.95
N PRO A 56 7.48 -10.57 -3.57
CA PRO A 56 6.82 -11.52 -4.47
C PRO A 56 6.33 -10.85 -5.77
N ASP A 57 5.71 -9.69 -5.68
CA ASP A 57 5.22 -8.92 -6.84
C ASP A 57 6.35 -8.44 -7.75
N LEU A 58 7.47 -8.06 -7.16
CA LEU A 58 8.68 -7.75 -7.92
C LEU A 58 9.19 -8.98 -8.68
N ILE A 59 9.27 -10.14 -8.03
CA ILE A 59 9.74 -11.38 -8.64
C ILE A 59 8.82 -11.78 -9.80
N THR A 60 7.50 -11.77 -9.62
CA THR A 60 6.54 -12.12 -10.68
C THR A 60 6.64 -11.15 -11.85
N SER A 61 6.72 -9.85 -11.59
CA SER A 61 6.87 -8.81 -12.62
C SER A 61 8.17 -8.97 -13.43
N VAL A 62 9.29 -9.27 -12.76
CA VAL A 62 10.57 -9.53 -13.42
C VAL A 62 10.50 -10.78 -14.30
N ILE A 63 9.89 -11.87 -13.82
CA ILE A 63 9.73 -13.10 -14.60
C ILE A 63 8.92 -12.84 -15.88
N VAL A 64 7.83 -12.08 -15.79
CA VAL A 64 6.97 -11.73 -16.94
C VAL A 64 7.71 -10.81 -17.91
N ALA A 65 8.46 -9.82 -17.41
CA ALA A 65 9.28 -8.95 -18.25
C ALA A 65 10.36 -9.73 -19.02
N ARG A 66 11.01 -10.72 -18.38
CA ARG A 66 12.01 -11.59 -19.01
C ARG A 66 11.43 -12.48 -20.12
N LYS A 67 10.13 -12.77 -20.09
CA LYS A 67 9.41 -13.50 -21.14
C LYS A 67 9.01 -12.63 -22.34
N GLY A 68 9.44 -11.37 -22.39
CA GLY A 68 9.10 -10.43 -23.46
C GLY A 68 7.73 -9.77 -23.30
N LEU A 69 7.03 -10.03 -22.18
CA LEU A 69 5.72 -9.46 -21.87
C LEU A 69 5.87 -8.22 -20.96
N GLY A 70 6.70 -7.28 -21.39
CA GLY A 70 7.04 -6.08 -20.61
C GLY A 70 5.83 -5.21 -20.24
N ASP A 71 4.91 -5.01 -21.19
CA ASP A 71 3.70 -4.21 -20.95
C ASP A 71 2.78 -4.88 -19.91
N MET A 72 2.78 -6.21 -19.83
CA MET A 72 2.07 -6.98 -18.80
C MET A 72 2.73 -6.84 -17.42
N ALA A 73 4.07 -6.85 -17.37
CA ALA A 73 4.80 -6.64 -16.13
C ALA A 73 4.57 -5.24 -15.54
N VAL A 74 4.62 -4.19 -16.38
CA VAL A 74 4.38 -2.81 -15.95
C VAL A 74 2.95 -2.62 -15.46
N SER A 75 1.96 -3.14 -16.20
CA SER A 75 0.55 -3.03 -15.81
C SER A 75 0.20 -3.81 -14.54
N SER A 76 0.80 -4.99 -14.34
CA SER A 76 0.63 -5.77 -13.10
C SER A 76 1.20 -5.05 -11.88
N SER A 77 2.43 -4.54 -11.97
CA SER A 77 3.09 -3.84 -10.86
C SER A 77 2.41 -2.51 -10.50
N VAL A 78 1.92 -1.77 -11.50
CA VAL A 78 1.20 -0.52 -11.25
C VAL A 78 -0.20 -0.81 -10.72
N GLY A 79 -0.87 -1.84 -11.27
CA GLY A 79 -2.21 -2.24 -10.87
C GLY A 79 -2.28 -2.74 -9.42
N SER A 80 -1.31 -3.55 -8.96
CA SER A 80 -1.26 -4.02 -7.58
C SER A 80 -1.11 -2.86 -6.58
N ASN A 81 -0.21 -1.91 -6.84
CA ASN A 81 0.00 -0.77 -5.95
C ASN A 81 -1.23 0.16 -5.90
N ILE A 82 -1.91 0.37 -7.03
CA ILE A 82 -3.17 1.11 -7.05
C ILE A 82 -4.24 0.36 -6.26
N PHE A 83 -4.33 -0.96 -6.41
CA PHE A 83 -5.28 -1.80 -5.68
C PHE A 83 -5.02 -1.76 -4.17
N ASP A 84 -3.77 -1.89 -3.73
CA ASP A 84 -3.41 -1.86 -2.31
C ASP A 84 -3.74 -0.52 -1.66
N ILE A 85 -3.47 0.59 -2.34
CA ILE A 85 -3.79 1.92 -1.84
C ILE A 85 -5.31 2.16 -1.84
N THR A 86 -6.00 1.83 -2.93
CA THR A 86 -7.44 2.11 -3.05
C THR A 86 -8.30 1.17 -2.22
N MET A 87 -8.04 -0.13 -2.24
CA MET A 87 -8.82 -1.12 -1.51
C MET A 87 -8.28 -1.32 -0.10
N GLY A 88 -6.97 -1.43 0.10
CA GLY A 88 -6.37 -1.63 1.42
C GLY A 88 -6.72 -0.48 2.38
N LEU A 89 -6.34 0.76 2.05
CA LEU A 89 -6.61 1.89 2.93
C LEU A 89 -8.10 2.18 3.09
N SER A 90 -8.90 2.10 2.02
CA SER A 90 -10.34 2.39 2.09
C SER A 90 -11.09 1.36 2.92
N THR A 91 -10.78 0.08 2.78
CA THR A 91 -11.45 -0.98 3.57
C THR A 91 -11.06 -0.92 5.04
N ILE A 92 -9.78 -0.68 5.36
CA ILE A 92 -9.30 -0.51 6.72
C ILE A 92 -9.97 0.71 7.38
N GLN A 93 -9.99 1.86 6.69
CA GLN A 93 -10.62 3.08 7.18
C GLN A 93 -12.14 2.89 7.39
N TYR A 94 -12.81 2.24 6.44
CA TYR A 94 -14.24 1.96 6.54
C TYR A 94 -14.55 1.03 7.73
N HIS A 95 -13.73 0.00 7.93
CA HIS A 95 -13.90 -0.94 9.04
C HIS A 95 -13.64 -0.26 10.39
N TYR A 96 -12.57 0.53 10.52
CA TYR A 96 -12.26 1.31 11.72
C TYR A 96 -13.38 2.31 12.05
N SER A 97 -13.89 3.02 11.04
CA SER A 97 -15.02 3.95 11.18
C SER A 97 -16.28 3.22 11.66
N THR A 98 -16.58 2.06 11.09
CA THR A 98 -17.74 1.24 11.49
C THR A 98 -17.61 0.73 12.92
N ILE A 99 -16.44 0.23 13.32
CA ILE A 99 -16.16 -0.19 14.70
C ILE A 99 -16.32 0.99 15.66
N THR A 100 -15.74 2.14 15.33
CA THR A 100 -15.83 3.34 16.17
C THR A 100 -17.28 3.82 16.31
N LEU A 101 -18.07 3.77 15.23
CA LEU A 101 -19.49 4.10 15.27
C LEU A 101 -20.27 3.14 16.18
N LEU A 102 -19.97 1.84 16.16
CA LEU A 102 -20.57 0.84 17.05
C LEU A 102 -20.19 1.08 18.53
N TYR A 103 -18.94 1.43 18.82
CA TYR A 103 -18.49 1.75 20.19
C TYR A 103 -19.00 3.12 20.68
N SER A 104 -19.18 4.09 19.78
CA SER A 104 -19.67 5.45 20.12
C SER A 104 -21.15 5.51 20.48
N SER A 105 -21.93 4.47 20.16
CA SER A 105 -23.36 4.38 20.51
C SER A 105 -23.62 4.32 22.03
N GLN A 106 -22.61 4.02 22.85
CA GLN A 106 -22.74 3.92 24.31
C GLN A 106 -22.23 5.15 25.10
N ARG A 107 -21.72 6.22 24.46
CA ARG A 107 -21.20 7.39 25.19
C ARG A 107 -21.73 8.71 24.63
N HIS A 108 -22.94 9.06 25.07
CA HIS A 108 -23.59 10.38 25.14
C HIS A 108 -23.32 11.44 24.04
N ARG A 109 -24.40 11.76 23.30
CA ARG A 109 -24.91 13.12 22.99
C ARG A 109 -23.84 14.24 22.84
N GLY A 110 -23.10 14.18 21.75
CA GLY A 110 -22.31 15.31 21.25
C GLY A 110 -22.06 15.11 19.77
N MET A 111 -22.60 15.98 18.93
CA MET A 111 -22.40 15.97 17.48
C MET A 111 -20.91 16.13 17.16
N CYS A 112 -20.19 15.02 17.04
CA CYS A 112 -18.92 14.97 16.33
C CYS A 112 -19.20 14.38 14.96
N VAL A 113 -19.66 15.27 14.08
CA VAL A 113 -19.68 15.05 12.64
C VAL A 113 -18.24 14.76 12.24
N LEU A 114 -18.00 13.52 11.80
CA LEU A 114 -16.94 13.16 10.86
C LEU A 114 -15.64 13.97 11.01
N HIS A 115 -14.98 13.90 12.16
CA HIS A 115 -13.65 14.49 12.32
C HIS A 115 -12.60 13.56 11.68
N VAL A 116 -12.61 13.51 10.35
CA VAL A 116 -11.43 13.17 9.52
C VAL A 116 -10.39 14.31 9.61
N CYS A 117 -10.61 15.31 10.47
CA CYS A 117 -9.81 16.52 10.60
C CYS A 117 -9.37 16.81 12.03
N SER A 118 -8.74 15.89 12.79
CA SER A 118 -7.79 16.26 13.88
C SER A 118 -7.15 15.00 14.48
N VAL A 119 -6.34 14.32 13.70
CA VAL A 119 -5.14 13.73 14.30
C VAL A 119 -3.98 14.33 13.50
N PRO A 120 -3.21 15.28 14.06
CA PRO A 120 -1.92 15.62 13.52
C PRO A 120 -0.99 14.45 13.86
N SER A 121 -1.10 13.40 13.08
CA SER A 121 -0.12 12.31 13.06
C SER A 121 0.11 12.01 11.58
N ALA A 122 1.31 11.58 11.26
CA ALA A 122 1.85 11.41 9.91
C ALA A 122 1.03 10.63 8.84
N PRO A 123 -0.06 9.85 9.08
CA PRO A 123 -0.68 9.05 8.01
C PRO A 123 -1.41 9.84 6.92
N THR A 124 -2.03 10.99 7.20
CA THR A 124 -2.91 11.68 6.23
C THR A 124 -2.13 12.44 5.15
N SER A 125 -1.03 13.09 5.51
CA SER A 125 -0.12 13.73 4.55
C SER A 125 0.54 12.69 3.65
N LEU A 126 0.96 11.54 4.20
CA LEU A 126 1.56 10.44 3.45
C LEU A 126 0.56 9.81 2.49
N CYS A 127 -0.69 9.60 2.90
CA CYS A 127 -1.75 9.10 2.04
C CYS A 127 -2.02 10.05 0.86
N LEU A 128 -2.01 11.37 1.10
CA LEU A 128 -2.18 12.38 0.04
C LEU A 128 -1.01 12.33 -0.95
N CYS A 129 0.22 12.24 -0.45
CA CYS A 129 1.43 12.10 -1.27
C CYS A 129 1.41 10.82 -2.12
N CYS A 130 1.01 9.68 -1.55
CA CYS A 130 0.85 8.42 -2.28
C CYS A 130 -0.20 8.52 -3.39
N PHE A 131 -1.32 9.22 -3.16
CA PHE A 131 -2.33 9.45 -4.18
C PHE A 131 -1.82 10.31 -5.35
N PHE A 132 -1.11 11.40 -5.06
CA PHE A 132 -0.50 12.24 -6.10
C PHE A 132 0.59 11.50 -6.89
N MET A 133 1.38 10.66 -6.23
CA MET A 133 2.38 9.80 -6.88
C MET A 133 1.74 8.82 -7.85
N LEU A 134 0.67 8.14 -7.43
CA LEU A 134 -0.08 7.25 -8.31
C LEU A 134 -0.62 7.98 -9.53
N LEU A 135 -1.21 9.16 -9.33
CA LEU A 135 -1.78 9.96 -10.41
C LEU A 135 -0.69 10.33 -11.43
N PHE A 136 0.48 10.76 -10.95
CA PHE A 136 1.61 11.10 -11.82
C PHE A 136 2.20 9.88 -12.55
N VAL A 137 2.26 8.71 -11.89
CA VAL A 137 2.64 7.44 -12.51
C VAL A 137 1.65 7.05 -13.62
N ILE A 138 0.34 7.10 -13.36
CA ILE A 138 -0.70 6.79 -14.36
C ILE A 138 -0.61 7.75 -15.56
N ILE A 139 -0.43 9.05 -15.31
CA ILE A 139 -0.24 10.05 -16.38
C ILE A 139 1.01 9.70 -17.21
N SER A 140 2.13 9.38 -16.57
CA SER A 140 3.37 9.08 -17.29
C SER A 140 3.26 7.81 -18.17
N ILE A 141 2.49 6.81 -17.74
CA ILE A 141 2.21 5.59 -18.52
C ILE A 141 1.27 5.90 -19.68
N ALA A 142 0.26 6.75 -19.45
CA ALA A 142 -0.66 7.21 -20.50
C ALA A 142 0.07 8.02 -21.58
N VAL A 143 1.00 8.91 -21.19
CA VAL A 143 1.85 9.70 -22.10
C VAL A 143 2.77 8.78 -22.92
N CYS A 144 3.25 7.68 -22.34
CA CYS A 144 4.10 6.70 -23.02
C CYS A 144 3.33 5.72 -23.92
N LYS A 145 2.02 5.92 -24.15
CA LYS A 145 1.17 5.07 -25.00
C LYS A 145 1.28 3.58 -24.71
N TRP A 146 1.46 3.21 -23.43
CA TRP A 146 1.56 1.80 -23.01
C TRP A 146 2.64 0.98 -23.73
N LYS A 147 3.72 1.63 -24.21
CA LYS A 147 4.86 0.91 -24.78
C LYS A 147 6.05 0.95 -23.84
N MET A 148 6.56 -0.21 -23.48
CA MET A 148 7.79 -0.34 -22.70
C MET A 148 9.00 0.17 -23.52
N ASN A 149 9.37 1.42 -23.29
CA ASN A 149 10.54 2.06 -23.89
C ASN A 149 11.57 2.41 -22.80
N LYS A 150 12.86 2.48 -23.14
CA LYS A 150 13.92 2.85 -22.18
C LYS A 150 13.66 4.21 -21.52
N THR A 151 12.99 5.10 -22.25
CA THR A 151 12.52 6.41 -21.76
C THR A 151 11.52 6.30 -20.60
N LEU A 152 10.62 5.31 -20.61
CA LEU A 152 9.65 5.09 -19.52
C LEU A 152 10.36 4.57 -18.26
N GLY A 153 11.34 3.67 -18.41
CA GLY A 153 12.14 3.21 -17.27
C GLY A 153 12.93 4.35 -16.62
N PHE A 154 13.54 5.22 -17.44
CA PHE A 154 14.24 6.40 -16.94
C PHE A 154 13.30 7.42 -16.28
N SER A 155 12.13 7.66 -16.87
CA SER A 155 11.14 8.57 -16.27
C SER A 155 10.62 8.06 -14.92
N MET A 156 10.44 6.74 -14.76
CA MET A 156 10.06 6.12 -13.48
C MET A 156 11.12 6.33 -12.39
N PHE A 157 12.40 6.14 -12.70
CA PHE A 157 13.50 6.41 -11.74
C PHE A 157 13.59 7.90 -11.37
N LEU A 158 13.45 8.79 -12.36
CA LEU A 158 13.45 10.24 -12.12
C LEU A 158 12.30 10.65 -11.21
N LEU A 159 11.10 10.15 -11.48
CA LEU A 159 9.89 10.39 -10.70
C LEU A 159 10.04 9.92 -9.25
N TYR A 160 10.59 8.72 -9.07
CA TYR A 160 10.88 8.18 -7.73
C TYR A 160 11.91 9.02 -6.97
N PHE A 161 12.96 9.49 -7.64
CA PHE A 161 13.97 10.34 -7.01
C PHE A 161 13.39 11.70 -6.60
N VAL A 162 12.61 12.35 -7.49
CA VAL A 162 11.91 13.61 -7.19
C VAL A 162 10.95 13.43 -6.01
N PHE A 163 10.21 12.31 -5.98
CA PHE A 163 9.36 11.96 -4.85
C PHE A 163 10.13 11.84 -3.54
N LEU A 164 11.21 11.06 -3.54
CA LEU A 164 12.02 10.83 -2.34
C LEU A 164 12.55 12.16 -1.80
N VAL A 165 13.06 13.04 -2.67
CA VAL A 165 13.50 14.38 -2.29
C VAL A 165 12.35 15.23 -1.74
N LEU A 166 11.18 15.25 -2.38
CA LEU A 166 10.01 15.99 -1.87
C LEU A 166 9.51 15.45 -0.53
N SER A 167 9.47 14.13 -0.35
CA SER A 167 9.06 13.47 0.89
C SER A 167 10.01 13.78 2.03
N VAL A 168 11.33 13.73 1.80
CA VAL A 168 12.34 14.10 2.80
C VAL A 168 12.22 15.59 3.15
N LEU A 169 12.04 16.47 2.15
CA LEU A 169 11.87 17.91 2.39
C LEU A 169 10.58 18.28 3.14
N LEU A 170 9.51 17.49 2.96
CA LEU A 170 8.26 17.61 3.71
C LEU A 170 8.40 17.12 5.15
N GLU A 171 9.13 16.01 5.37
CA GLU A 171 9.39 15.43 6.69
C GLU A 171 10.33 16.33 7.53
N ASP A 172 11.36 16.90 6.92
CA ASP A 172 12.31 17.84 7.56
C ASP A 172 11.70 19.22 7.88
N ARG A 173 10.37 19.39 7.75
CA ARG A 173 9.61 20.62 8.08
C ARG A 173 10.11 21.89 7.39
N VAL A 174 10.87 21.80 6.29
CA VAL A 174 11.32 22.96 5.50
C VAL A 174 10.14 23.58 4.75
N ILE A 175 9.10 22.79 4.46
CA ILE A 175 7.81 23.25 3.93
C ILE A 175 6.76 23.15 5.04
N ILE A 176 6.38 24.30 5.60
CA ILE A 176 5.31 24.41 6.59
C ILE A 176 3.97 24.17 5.87
N CYS A 177 3.23 23.13 6.26
CA CYS A 177 1.86 22.93 5.78
C CYS A 177 0.98 24.11 6.24
N PRO A 178 0.18 24.74 5.37
CA PRO A 178 -0.62 25.91 5.71
C PRO A 178 -1.92 25.58 6.48
N HIS A 179 -1.97 24.47 7.22
CA HIS A 179 -3.05 24.21 8.17
C HIS A 179 -2.50 24.28 9.60
N GLY A 180 -2.77 25.44 10.21
CA GLY A 180 -2.21 25.91 11.47
C GLY A 180 -2.81 25.30 12.73
N VAL A 181 -2.20 25.76 13.84
CA VAL A 181 -2.69 25.90 15.23
C VAL A 181 -3.64 24.83 15.75
#